data_AF-A0AAI9R8Y0-F1
#
_entry.id   AF-A0AAI9R8Y0-F1
#
_cell.length_a   1.000
_cell.length_b   1.000
_cell.length_c   1.000
_cell.angle_alpha   90.00
_cell.angle_beta   90.00
_cell.angle_gamma   90.00
#
_symmetry.space_group_name_H-M   'P 1'
#
loop_
_entity.id
_entity.type
_entity.pdbx_description
1 polymer ?
#
loop_
_entity_poly.entity_id
_entity_poly.type
_entity_poly.pdbx_seq_one_letter_code
_entity_poly.pdbx_strand_id
1 'polypeptide(L)'
;MYSGQQPIFILKEGTERTSGRSAQSNNIAAAKAVADSVRSTLGPKGMDKMLVDSMGDVVITNDGATILKEMDIEHPAAKMIIEIAKTQEQHCYDGTTSAVVIAGELLKRSEDLVEQNVHPTVICEGFRLASDKASELIEAHSIAVNQDMLEEVAKTALTGKSAGAVKEFLADISVRAVLSVAQDVDGEIVVDLDDIKVQKKQGGSIKDSSLVDGIILDKERVHSGMPRNVTDAKVALINSAIEVKKTEVDAKIQITDPSMLSQFLDEEEQYLKSLVEKIQASGASVIICQKGIDDMAQHYMAKAGLFAIRRAKKSDMEALSKATGGRIVTNIDDLSSDDLGDASKVEERKIGESDMVFVTGCSDAKSVSVLLRGGTEHVVDEVRRAFDDAVGVVAVAHEDGVVLTGGGSVTAAISRDLRSYAEGIGGREQMAIEAFSGALEVIPRTLAENAGLDPVNTIIDL
;
A
#
# COMPACT_ATOMS: atom_id res chain seq x y z
N MET A 1 51.99 42.71 28.48
CA MET A 1 50.57 42.54 28.87
C MET A 1 49.93 41.62 27.83
N TYR A 2 49.79 40.34 28.14
CA TYR A 2 49.10 39.37 27.29
C TYR A 2 47.61 39.42 27.66
N SER A 3 46.76 40.05 26.84
CA SER A 3 45.30 39.88 26.94
C SER A 3 44.95 38.49 26.45
N GLY A 4 44.89 37.53 27.37
CA GLY A 4 44.28 36.23 27.12
C GLY A 4 42.75 36.38 27.09
N GLN A 5 42.17 36.58 25.91
CA GLN A 5 40.75 36.28 25.71
C GLN A 5 40.61 34.76 25.64
N GLN A 6 39.89 34.17 26.60
CA GLN A 6 39.47 32.78 26.49
C GLN A 6 38.59 32.62 25.23
N PRO A 7 38.85 31.61 24.37
CA PRO A 7 38.00 31.35 23.21
C PRO A 7 36.59 30.97 23.68
N ILE A 8 35.58 31.65 23.14
CA ILE A 8 34.17 31.37 23.42
C ILE A 8 33.71 30.25 22.48
N PHE A 9 33.50 29.06 23.02
CA PHE A 9 32.91 27.94 22.29
C PHE A 9 31.38 28.08 22.29
N ILE A 10 30.81 28.48 21.15
CA ILE A 10 29.36 28.63 20.97
C ILE A 10 28.72 27.29 20.53
N LEU A 11 29.45 26.49 19.75
CA LEU A 11 28.99 25.20 19.25
C LEU A 11 29.83 24.08 19.86
N LYS A 12 29.21 22.90 20.02
CA LYS A 12 29.91 21.70 20.47
C LYS A 12 30.99 21.31 19.48
N GLU A 13 32.10 20.80 19.98
CA GLU A 13 33.17 20.24 19.14
C GLU A 13 32.61 19.11 18.26
N GLY A 14 32.94 19.12 16.97
CA GLY A 14 32.35 18.25 15.94
C GLY A 14 31.07 18.78 15.28
N THR A 15 30.58 19.97 15.66
CA THR A 15 29.44 20.59 14.94
C THR A 15 29.92 21.22 13.63
N GLU A 16 29.40 20.73 12.51
CA GLU A 16 29.57 21.36 11.21
C GLU A 16 28.52 22.45 10.97
N ARG A 17 28.93 23.59 10.42
CA ARG A 17 28.02 24.68 10.05
C ARG A 17 28.38 25.23 8.67
N THR A 18 27.46 25.06 7.73
CA THR A 18 27.45 25.74 6.44
C THR A 18 26.50 26.94 6.49
N SER A 19 26.76 28.00 5.72
CA SER A 19 25.95 29.23 5.74
C SER A 19 25.90 29.94 4.40
N GLY A 20 24.85 30.74 4.18
CA GLY A 20 24.67 31.53 2.96
C GLY A 20 24.54 30.66 1.71
N ARG A 21 25.19 31.08 0.62
CA ARG A 21 25.10 30.41 -0.69
C ARG A 21 25.63 28.98 -0.69
N SER A 22 26.67 28.67 0.10
CA SER A 22 27.21 27.31 0.15
C SER A 22 26.22 26.33 0.77
N ALA A 23 25.49 26.74 1.81
CA ALA A 23 24.43 25.93 2.38
C ALA A 23 23.28 25.70 1.38
N GLN A 24 22.91 26.74 0.64
CA GLN A 24 21.85 26.64 -0.39
C GLN A 24 22.25 25.68 -1.51
N SER A 25 23.44 25.86 -2.09
CA SER A 25 23.91 24.99 -3.18
C SER A 25 24.11 23.55 -2.70
N ASN A 26 24.64 23.32 -1.50
CA ASN A 26 24.75 21.96 -0.94
C ASN A 26 23.37 21.29 -0.76
N ASN A 27 22.37 22.03 -0.26
CA ASN A 27 21.01 21.50 -0.10
C ASN A 27 20.37 21.17 -1.45
N ILE A 28 20.53 22.06 -2.45
CA ILE A 28 20.00 21.87 -3.80
C ILE A 28 20.72 20.69 -4.49
N ALA A 29 22.04 20.58 -4.35
CA ALA A 29 22.82 19.48 -4.90
C ALA A 29 22.37 18.12 -4.34
N ALA A 30 22.13 18.04 -3.03
CA ALA A 30 21.61 16.82 -2.40
C ALA A 30 20.21 16.45 -2.94
N ALA A 31 19.31 17.43 -3.08
CA ALA A 31 17.98 17.20 -3.64
C ALA A 31 18.03 16.78 -5.11
N LYS A 32 18.88 17.41 -5.93
CA LYS A 32 19.10 17.06 -7.34
C LYS A 32 19.63 15.62 -7.46
N ALA A 33 20.60 15.24 -6.63
CA ALA A 33 21.15 13.89 -6.64
C ALA A 33 20.09 12.81 -6.36
N VAL A 34 19.16 13.08 -5.44
CA VAL A 34 18.01 12.19 -5.18
C VAL A 34 17.03 12.16 -6.35
N ALA A 35 16.71 13.32 -6.94
CA ALA A 35 15.82 13.38 -8.08
C ALA A 35 16.40 12.65 -9.31
N ASP A 36 17.67 12.88 -9.62
CA ASP A 36 18.38 12.23 -10.72
C ASP A 36 18.54 10.73 -10.49
N SER A 37 18.62 10.27 -9.24
CA SER A 37 18.68 8.84 -8.95
C SER A 37 17.40 8.15 -9.41
N VAL A 38 16.21 8.67 -9.11
CA VAL A 38 14.92 8.04 -9.48
C VAL A 38 14.46 8.40 -10.89
N ARG A 39 14.98 9.45 -11.51
CA ARG A 39 14.57 9.95 -12.84
C ARG A 39 14.56 8.88 -13.93
N SER A 40 15.51 7.94 -13.90
CA SER A 40 15.63 6.86 -14.88
C SER A 40 14.53 5.80 -14.81
N THR A 41 13.72 5.80 -13.74
CA THR A 41 12.59 4.85 -13.58
C THR A 41 11.28 5.41 -14.10
N LEU A 42 11.22 6.71 -14.41
CA LEU A 42 10.00 7.36 -14.82
C LEU A 42 9.53 6.89 -16.21
N GLY A 43 8.27 6.49 -16.30
CA GLY A 43 7.56 6.24 -17.55
C GLY A 43 7.59 4.80 -18.06
N PRO A 44 6.93 4.52 -19.19
CA PRO A 44 6.71 3.16 -19.69
C PRO A 44 7.99 2.44 -20.15
N LYS A 45 9.06 3.20 -20.35
CA LYS A 45 10.41 2.74 -20.73
C LYS A 45 11.44 3.01 -19.63
N GLY A 46 10.98 3.38 -18.43
CA GLY A 46 11.84 3.49 -17.26
C GLY A 46 12.44 2.14 -16.90
N MET A 47 13.67 2.17 -16.39
CA MET A 47 14.42 0.96 -16.03
C MET A 47 14.35 0.73 -14.52
N ASP A 48 14.18 -0.53 -14.12
CA ASP A 48 14.16 -0.95 -12.73
C ASP A 48 15.53 -0.75 -12.07
N LYS A 49 15.53 -0.56 -10.75
CA LYS A 49 16.74 -0.51 -9.94
C LYS A 49 16.85 -1.73 -9.07
N MET A 50 18.08 -2.23 -8.97
CA MET A 50 18.47 -3.24 -7.99
C MET A 50 19.13 -2.55 -6.80
N LEU A 51 18.54 -2.73 -5.63
CA LEU A 51 19.01 -2.21 -4.35
C LEU A 51 19.47 -3.40 -3.52
N VAL A 52 20.65 -3.25 -2.90
CA VAL A 52 21.23 -4.28 -2.03
C VAL A 52 21.51 -3.62 -0.70
N ASP A 53 20.91 -4.15 0.35
CA ASP A 53 21.09 -3.61 1.69
C ASP A 53 22.41 -4.11 2.34
N SER A 54 22.66 -3.67 3.57
CA SER A 54 23.85 -4.08 4.32
C SER A 54 23.87 -5.57 4.73
N MET A 55 22.70 -6.23 4.77
CA MET A 55 22.56 -7.65 5.10
C MET A 55 22.65 -8.57 3.86
N GLY A 56 22.59 -8.00 2.66
CA GLY A 56 22.60 -8.70 1.39
C GLY A 56 21.21 -8.99 0.82
N ASP A 57 20.15 -8.44 1.40
CA ASP A 57 18.79 -8.52 0.87
C ASP A 57 18.70 -7.68 -0.41
N VAL A 58 18.08 -8.26 -1.45
CA VAL A 58 18.00 -7.67 -2.79
C VAL A 58 16.56 -7.27 -3.10
N VAL A 59 16.36 -5.98 -3.36
CA VAL A 59 15.07 -5.43 -3.82
C VAL A 59 15.26 -4.95 -5.26
N ILE A 60 14.46 -5.48 -6.17
CA ILE A 60 14.39 -5.02 -7.56
C ILE A 60 13.02 -4.36 -7.73
N THR A 61 12.98 -3.08 -8.11
CA THR A 61 11.72 -2.36 -8.29
C THR A 61 11.87 -1.14 -9.21
N ASN A 62 10.74 -0.73 -9.79
CA ASN A 62 10.61 0.52 -10.54
C ASN A 62 10.06 1.67 -9.69
N ASP A 63 9.38 1.36 -8.58
CA ASP A 63 8.68 2.34 -7.78
C ASP A 63 9.65 3.29 -7.06
N GLY A 64 9.49 4.58 -7.35
CA GLY A 64 10.29 5.66 -6.78
C GLY A 64 10.21 5.73 -5.26
N ALA A 65 9.03 5.50 -4.66
CA ALA A 65 8.89 5.57 -3.22
C ALA A 65 9.63 4.43 -2.52
N THR A 66 9.51 3.20 -3.03
CA THR A 66 10.28 2.04 -2.55
C THR A 66 11.77 2.29 -2.71
N ILE A 67 12.24 2.78 -3.86
CA ILE A 67 13.67 3.10 -4.06
C ILE A 67 14.17 4.08 -2.99
N LEU A 68 13.41 5.15 -2.75
CA LEU A 68 13.80 6.20 -1.81
C LEU A 68 13.75 5.76 -0.34
N LYS A 69 12.91 4.78 0.01
CA LYS A 69 12.84 4.18 1.36
C LYS A 69 14.03 3.28 1.65
N GLU A 70 14.49 2.53 0.65
CA GLU A 70 15.60 1.58 0.77
C GLU A 70 16.97 2.28 0.67
N MET A 71 17.04 3.49 0.10
CA MET A 71 18.28 4.26 0.03
C MET A 71 18.71 4.79 1.41
N ASP A 72 19.93 4.47 1.82
CA ASP A 72 20.54 5.06 3.03
C ASP A 72 21.02 6.49 2.74
N ILE A 73 20.20 7.46 3.14
CA ILE A 73 20.43 8.89 2.87
C ILE A 73 20.73 9.62 4.17
N GLU A 74 21.92 10.23 4.27
CA GLU A 74 22.32 11.00 5.45
C GLU A 74 21.86 12.47 5.39
N HIS A 75 21.92 13.09 4.21
CA HIS A 75 21.74 14.53 4.07
C HIS A 75 20.29 14.97 4.35
N PRO A 76 20.04 15.96 5.22
CA PRO A 76 18.68 16.32 5.66
C PRO A 76 17.80 16.87 4.52
N ALA A 77 18.36 17.66 3.60
CA ALA A 77 17.59 18.14 2.44
C ALA A 77 17.14 17.00 1.53
N ALA A 78 17.95 15.94 1.40
CA ALA A 78 17.59 14.76 0.63
C ALA A 78 16.47 13.97 1.34
N LYS A 79 16.52 13.84 2.68
CA LYS A 79 15.41 13.26 3.46
C LYS A 79 14.09 14.01 3.26
N MET A 80 14.13 15.35 3.17
CA MET A 80 12.92 16.15 2.89
C MET A 80 12.31 15.83 1.51
N ILE A 81 13.14 15.54 0.51
CA ILE A 81 12.64 15.11 -0.82
C ILE A 81 11.99 13.73 -0.75
N ILE A 82 12.52 12.81 0.05
CA ILE A 82 11.91 11.48 0.26
C ILE A 82 10.50 11.60 0.86
N GLU A 83 10.29 12.54 1.78
CA GLU A 83 8.97 12.76 2.38
C GLU A 83 7.90 13.20 1.36
N ILE A 84 8.31 13.87 0.27
CA ILE A 84 7.41 14.18 -0.86
C ILE A 84 6.91 12.89 -1.49
N ALA A 85 7.80 11.94 -1.78
CA ALA A 85 7.41 10.65 -2.36
C ALA A 85 6.50 9.85 -1.44
N LYS A 86 6.80 9.81 -0.13
CA LYS A 86 5.95 9.11 0.85
C LYS A 86 4.55 9.71 0.94
N THR A 87 4.45 11.04 0.95
CA THR A 87 3.15 11.73 0.99
C THR A 87 2.35 11.47 -0.29
N GLN A 88 3.03 11.52 -1.44
CA GLN A 88 2.42 11.22 -2.74
C GLN A 88 1.89 9.78 -2.81
N GLU A 89 2.66 8.81 -2.35
CA GLU A 89 2.26 7.38 -2.32
C GLU A 89 1.05 7.16 -1.40
N GLN A 90 1.01 7.81 -0.24
CA GLN A 90 -0.08 7.64 0.73
C GLN A 90 -1.43 8.18 0.23
N HIS A 91 -1.42 9.24 -0.59
CA HIS A 91 -2.64 9.90 -1.06
C HIS A 91 -3.04 9.54 -2.49
N CYS A 92 -2.06 9.28 -3.37
CA CYS A 92 -2.30 9.10 -4.79
C CYS A 92 -1.79 7.77 -5.34
N TYR A 93 -1.03 7.01 -4.55
CA TYR A 93 -0.45 5.69 -4.88
C TYR A 93 0.60 5.68 -6.01
N ASP A 94 0.43 6.48 -7.05
CA ASP A 94 1.37 6.65 -8.16
C ASP A 94 1.87 8.11 -8.28
N GLY A 95 2.81 8.35 -9.18
CA GLY A 95 3.40 9.68 -9.43
C GLY A 95 4.50 10.07 -8.44
N THR A 96 4.94 9.13 -7.59
CA THR A 96 6.00 9.33 -6.58
C THR A 96 7.30 9.83 -7.21
N THR A 97 7.74 9.18 -8.29
CA THR A 97 8.91 9.58 -9.08
C THR A 97 8.71 10.97 -9.72
N SER A 98 7.53 11.22 -10.29
CA SER A 98 7.22 12.52 -10.93
C SER A 98 7.31 13.67 -9.94
N ALA A 99 6.74 13.52 -8.74
CA ALA A 99 6.76 14.54 -7.69
C ALA A 99 8.20 14.87 -7.26
N VAL A 100 9.04 13.85 -7.08
CA VAL A 100 10.45 14.02 -6.71
C VAL A 100 11.26 14.66 -7.83
N VAL A 101 11.05 14.25 -9.09
CA VAL A 101 11.74 14.82 -10.25
C VAL A 101 11.36 16.29 -10.44
N ILE A 102 10.08 16.66 -10.31
CA ILE A 102 9.63 18.05 -10.37
C ILE A 102 10.25 18.86 -9.23
N ALA A 103 10.25 18.35 -7.99
CA ALA A 103 10.86 19.04 -6.85
C ALA A 103 12.37 19.30 -7.06
N GLY A 104 13.10 18.31 -7.59
CA GLY A 104 14.52 18.45 -7.93
C GLY A 104 14.76 19.49 -9.03
N GLU A 105 13.94 19.49 -10.09
CA GLU A 105 14.07 20.47 -11.18
C GLU A 105 13.69 21.88 -10.73
N LEU A 106 12.66 22.05 -9.89
CA LEU A 106 12.30 23.35 -9.30
C LEU A 106 13.45 23.95 -8.50
N LEU A 107 14.14 23.14 -7.69
CA LEU A 107 15.31 23.57 -6.93
C LEU A 107 16.49 23.92 -7.83
N LYS A 108 16.71 23.14 -8.90
CA LYS A 108 17.73 23.44 -9.92
C LYS A 108 17.47 24.76 -10.61
N ARG A 109 16.22 25.04 -11.03
CA ARG A 109 15.86 26.35 -11.62
C ARG A 109 15.94 27.50 -10.63
N SER A 110 15.70 27.22 -9.35
CA SER A 110 15.90 28.21 -8.28
C SER A 110 17.38 28.56 -8.09
N GLU A 111 18.29 27.61 -8.24
CA GLU A 111 19.74 27.83 -8.18
C GLU A 111 20.18 28.88 -9.21
N ASP A 112 19.73 28.73 -10.47
CA ASP A 112 20.01 29.68 -11.56
C ASP A 112 19.55 31.12 -11.24
N LEU A 113 18.39 31.26 -10.58
CA LEU A 113 17.86 32.56 -10.16
C LEU A 113 18.63 33.16 -8.99
N VAL A 114 19.06 32.33 -8.04
CA VAL A 114 19.90 32.76 -6.91
C VAL A 114 21.27 33.25 -7.41
N GLU A 115 21.85 32.58 -8.42
CA GLU A 115 23.09 33.01 -9.08
C GLU A 115 22.93 34.38 -9.75
N GLN A 116 21.76 34.65 -10.33
CA GLN A 116 21.38 35.96 -10.89
C GLN A 116 21.06 37.02 -9.81
N ASN A 117 21.29 36.71 -8.53
CA ASN A 117 21.03 37.58 -7.38
C ASN A 117 19.54 37.89 -7.13
N VAL A 118 18.64 37.00 -7.54
CA VAL A 118 17.24 37.05 -7.09
C VAL A 118 17.17 36.56 -5.64
N HIS A 119 16.49 37.32 -4.77
CA HIS A 119 16.39 36.95 -3.37
C HIS A 119 15.48 35.70 -3.20
N PRO A 120 15.87 34.68 -2.41
CA PRO A 120 15.09 33.44 -2.28
C PRO A 120 13.61 33.63 -1.92
N THR A 121 13.30 34.64 -1.10
CA THR A 121 11.90 34.98 -0.75
C THR A 121 11.05 35.31 -1.98
N VAL A 122 11.61 36.02 -2.97
CA VAL A 122 10.89 36.38 -4.21
C VAL A 122 10.69 35.14 -5.08
N ILE A 123 11.67 34.23 -5.09
CA ILE A 123 11.55 32.94 -5.80
C ILE A 123 10.42 32.12 -5.17
N CYS A 124 10.39 32.00 -3.85
CA CYS A 124 9.32 31.30 -3.13
C CYS A 124 7.93 31.91 -3.39
N GLU A 125 7.83 33.24 -3.42
CA GLU A 125 6.57 33.94 -3.71
C GLU A 125 6.12 33.70 -5.15
N GLY A 126 7.01 33.82 -6.13
CA GLY A 126 6.70 33.52 -7.53
C GLY A 126 6.34 32.06 -7.78
N PHE A 127 7.02 31.11 -7.13
CA PHE A 127 6.68 29.68 -7.21
C PHE A 127 5.31 29.39 -6.57
N ARG A 128 4.96 30.08 -5.49
CA ARG A 128 3.65 29.94 -4.86
C ARG A 128 2.54 30.43 -5.80
N LEU A 129 2.72 31.62 -6.39
CA LEU A 129 1.79 32.14 -7.40
C LEU A 129 1.65 31.21 -8.60
N ALA A 130 2.76 30.63 -9.08
CA ALA A 130 2.76 29.67 -10.17
C ALA A 130 2.04 28.37 -9.79
N SER A 131 2.25 27.86 -8.57
CA SER A 131 1.59 26.65 -8.06
C SER A 131 0.09 26.84 -7.95
N ASP A 132 -0.37 27.94 -7.34
CA ASP A 132 -1.79 28.25 -7.20
C ASP A 132 -2.45 28.35 -8.58
N LYS A 133 -1.77 29.02 -9.54
CA LYS A 133 -2.27 29.13 -10.90
C LYS A 133 -2.26 27.81 -11.67
N ALA A 134 -1.26 26.96 -11.45
CA ALA A 134 -1.17 25.64 -12.06
C ALA A 134 -2.34 24.75 -11.61
N SER A 135 -2.69 24.77 -10.32
CA SER A 135 -3.85 24.03 -9.79
C SER A 135 -5.15 24.45 -10.46
N GLU A 136 -5.39 25.75 -10.64
CA GLU A 136 -6.56 26.23 -11.39
C GLU A 136 -6.59 25.75 -12.85
N LEU A 137 -5.43 25.74 -13.51
CA LEU A 137 -5.32 25.32 -14.92
C LEU A 137 -5.54 23.81 -15.09
N ILE A 138 -5.15 22.99 -14.11
CA ILE A 138 -5.36 21.53 -14.13
C ILE A 138 -6.85 21.21 -14.26
N GLU A 139 -7.72 21.91 -13.55
CA GLU A 139 -9.17 21.68 -13.56
C GLU A 139 -9.76 21.83 -14.98
N ALA A 140 -9.24 22.75 -15.79
CA ALA A 140 -9.69 22.97 -17.16
C ALA A 140 -9.33 21.81 -18.12
N HIS A 141 -8.38 20.96 -17.73
CA HIS A 141 -7.97 19.77 -18.49
C HIS A 141 -8.63 18.47 -18.00
N SER A 142 -9.50 18.56 -16.98
CA SER A 142 -10.21 17.40 -16.43
C SER A 142 -11.20 16.80 -17.42
N ILE A 143 -11.30 15.46 -17.42
CA ILE A 143 -12.22 14.69 -18.23
C ILE A 143 -13.07 13.84 -17.28
N ALA A 144 -14.39 13.93 -17.39
CA ALA A 144 -15.29 13.14 -16.56
C ALA A 144 -15.09 11.63 -16.81
N VAL A 145 -15.00 10.87 -15.72
CA VAL A 145 -14.71 9.44 -15.74
C VAL A 145 -15.89 8.63 -16.27
N ASN A 146 -15.58 7.63 -17.09
CA ASN A 146 -16.48 6.54 -17.41
C ASN A 146 -15.83 5.21 -17.02
N GLN A 147 -16.60 4.12 -17.04
CA GLN A 147 -16.09 2.80 -16.64
C GLN A 147 -14.93 2.32 -17.53
N ASP A 148 -14.98 2.58 -18.83
CA ASP A 148 -13.91 2.22 -19.77
C ASP A 148 -12.59 2.97 -19.44
N MET A 149 -12.70 4.22 -18.97
CA MET A 149 -11.55 5.04 -18.54
C MET A 149 -10.92 4.50 -17.28
N LEU A 150 -11.67 3.90 -16.34
CA LEU A 150 -11.07 3.24 -15.16
C LEU A 150 -10.15 2.09 -15.58
N GLU A 151 -10.52 1.34 -16.62
CA GLU A 151 -9.67 0.28 -17.16
C GLU A 151 -8.39 0.84 -17.81
N GLU A 152 -8.49 1.95 -18.54
CA GLU A 152 -7.33 2.63 -19.13
C GLU A 152 -6.42 3.27 -18.07
N VAL A 153 -7.00 3.80 -16.98
CA VAL A 153 -6.25 4.29 -15.81
C VAL A 153 -5.46 3.14 -15.18
N ALA A 154 -6.10 2.00 -14.92
CA ALA A 154 -5.44 0.81 -14.39
C ALA A 154 -4.32 0.31 -15.31
N LYS A 155 -4.56 0.25 -16.64
CA LYS A 155 -3.54 -0.12 -17.63
C LYS A 155 -2.36 0.84 -17.62
N THR A 156 -2.62 2.13 -17.43
CA THR A 156 -1.58 3.17 -17.37
C THR A 156 -0.71 2.99 -16.14
N ALA A 157 -1.30 2.82 -14.95
CA ALA A 157 -0.59 2.60 -13.69
C ALA A 157 0.25 1.30 -13.68
N LEU A 158 -0.17 0.28 -14.44
CA LEU A 158 0.53 -0.99 -14.61
C LEU A 158 1.63 -0.96 -15.70
N THR A 159 1.69 0.09 -16.51
CA THR A 159 2.65 0.18 -17.62
C THR A 159 4.04 0.60 -17.12
N GLY A 160 5.10 0.02 -17.70
CA GLY A 160 6.49 0.31 -17.31
C GLY A 160 6.99 -0.50 -16.10
N LYS A 161 6.12 -1.31 -15.49
CA LYS A 161 6.44 -2.21 -14.37
C LYS A 161 6.61 -3.65 -14.86
N SER A 162 7.17 -4.53 -14.02
CA SER A 162 7.33 -5.97 -14.31
C SER A 162 6.02 -6.69 -14.68
N ALA A 163 4.87 -6.11 -14.33
CA ALA A 163 3.52 -6.56 -14.69
C ALA A 163 3.08 -6.21 -16.13
N GLY A 164 3.85 -5.42 -16.89
CA GLY A 164 3.43 -4.84 -18.17
C GLY A 164 2.99 -5.85 -19.24
N ALA A 165 3.53 -7.07 -19.22
CA ALA A 165 3.16 -8.14 -20.15
C ALA A 165 1.76 -8.72 -19.90
N VAL A 166 1.19 -8.48 -18.71
CA VAL A 166 -0.10 -9.04 -18.26
C VAL A 166 -1.05 -7.92 -17.78
N LYS A 167 -0.78 -6.68 -18.20
CA LYS A 167 -1.47 -5.48 -17.73
C LYS A 167 -2.97 -5.48 -17.97
N GLU A 168 -3.44 -6.01 -19.09
CA GLU A 168 -4.88 -6.06 -19.41
C GLU A 168 -5.65 -6.91 -18.39
N PHE A 169 -5.10 -8.07 -18.04
CA PHE A 169 -5.69 -8.97 -17.08
C PHE A 169 -5.67 -8.42 -15.65
N LEU A 170 -4.55 -7.81 -15.24
CA LEU A 170 -4.44 -7.21 -13.91
C LEU A 170 -5.28 -5.93 -13.81
N ALA A 171 -5.41 -5.15 -14.89
CA ALA A 171 -6.27 -3.98 -14.95
C ALA A 171 -7.74 -4.36 -14.73
N ASP A 172 -8.23 -5.38 -15.44
CA ASP A 172 -9.59 -5.90 -15.26
C ASP A 172 -9.84 -6.37 -13.83
N ILE A 173 -8.90 -7.12 -13.23
CA ILE A 173 -9.00 -7.54 -11.81
C ILE A 173 -9.02 -6.33 -10.88
N SER A 174 -8.18 -5.33 -11.11
CA SER A 174 -8.07 -4.14 -10.26
C SER A 174 -9.38 -3.33 -10.27
N VAL A 175 -9.92 -3.07 -11.46
CA VAL A 175 -11.20 -2.34 -11.62
C VAL A 175 -12.35 -3.12 -10.99
N ARG A 176 -12.45 -4.43 -11.24
CA ARG A 176 -13.49 -5.26 -10.61
C ARG A 176 -13.37 -5.27 -9.09
N ALA A 177 -12.16 -5.33 -8.54
CA ALA A 177 -11.95 -5.27 -7.09
C ALA A 177 -12.42 -3.95 -6.49
N VAL A 178 -12.07 -2.81 -7.11
CA VAL A 178 -12.49 -1.47 -6.67
C VAL A 178 -14.00 -1.31 -6.74
N LEU A 179 -14.61 -1.69 -7.87
CA LEU A 179 -16.07 -1.58 -8.05
C LEU A 179 -16.86 -2.47 -7.08
N SER A 180 -16.30 -3.60 -6.64
CA SER A 180 -16.95 -4.48 -5.67
C SER A 180 -16.96 -3.91 -4.24
N VAL A 181 -15.99 -3.06 -3.88
CA VAL A 181 -15.88 -2.47 -2.53
C VAL A 181 -16.37 -1.02 -2.47
N ALA A 182 -16.54 -0.37 -3.62
CA ALA A 182 -17.03 1.01 -3.73
C ALA A 182 -18.43 1.14 -3.10
N GLN A 183 -18.57 2.12 -2.20
CA GLN A 183 -19.83 2.43 -1.53
C GLN A 183 -20.24 3.86 -1.85
N ASP A 184 -21.53 4.04 -2.16
CA ASP A 184 -22.15 5.36 -2.23
C ASP A 184 -22.59 5.75 -0.81
N VAL A 185 -21.88 6.72 -0.23
CA VAL A 185 -22.17 7.30 1.07
C VAL A 185 -22.58 8.75 0.85
N ASP A 186 -23.86 9.04 1.07
CA ASP A 186 -24.42 10.39 0.95
C ASP A 186 -24.19 11.08 -0.42
N GLY A 187 -24.06 10.31 -1.51
CA GLY A 187 -23.82 10.82 -2.86
C GLY A 187 -22.34 10.99 -3.22
N GLU A 188 -21.43 10.64 -2.31
CA GLU A 188 -20.00 10.54 -2.56
C GLU A 188 -19.59 9.07 -2.62
N ILE A 189 -18.83 8.71 -3.65
CA ILE A 189 -18.27 7.37 -3.78
C ILE A 189 -17.05 7.31 -2.86
N VAL A 190 -17.02 6.34 -1.96
CA VAL A 190 -15.90 6.09 -1.06
C VAL A 190 -15.43 4.64 -1.24
N VAL A 191 -14.12 4.48 -1.43
CA VAL A 191 -13.47 3.19 -1.64
C VAL A 191 -12.52 2.91 -0.49
N ASP A 192 -12.92 2.02 0.43
CA ASP A 192 -12.03 1.55 1.49
C ASP A 192 -11.10 0.44 0.95
N LEU A 193 -9.85 0.80 0.64
CA LEU A 193 -8.87 -0.17 0.13
C LEU A 193 -8.54 -1.29 1.13
N ASP A 194 -8.79 -1.10 2.43
CA ASP A 194 -8.61 -2.18 3.42
C ASP A 194 -9.58 -3.35 3.18
N ASP A 195 -10.67 -3.11 2.44
CA ASP A 195 -11.63 -4.14 2.07
C ASP A 195 -11.18 -5.00 0.86
N ILE A 196 -10.08 -4.64 0.19
CA ILE A 196 -9.44 -5.47 -0.85
C ILE A 196 -8.26 -6.23 -0.23
N LYS A 197 -8.46 -7.52 0.07
CA LYS A 197 -7.40 -8.37 0.65
C LYS A 197 -6.54 -9.03 -0.42
N VAL A 198 -5.29 -8.60 -0.52
CA VAL A 198 -4.32 -9.19 -1.45
C VAL A 198 -3.53 -10.32 -0.78
N GLN A 199 -3.63 -11.53 -1.33
CA GLN A 199 -2.84 -12.68 -0.92
C GLN A 199 -1.82 -13.03 -2.01
N LYS A 200 -0.54 -13.08 -1.63
CA LYS A 200 0.56 -13.47 -2.53
C LYS A 200 0.93 -14.93 -2.36
N LYS A 201 1.07 -15.68 -3.46
CA LYS A 201 1.65 -17.03 -3.44
C LYS A 201 2.54 -17.30 -4.64
N GLN A 202 3.76 -17.75 -4.36
CA GLN A 202 4.69 -18.25 -5.37
C GLN A 202 4.16 -19.51 -6.06
N GLY A 203 4.47 -19.64 -7.35
CA GLY A 203 4.14 -20.74 -8.22
C GLY A 203 3.10 -20.35 -9.26
N GLY A 204 3.09 -21.08 -10.37
CA GLY A 204 2.22 -20.80 -11.51
C GLY A 204 2.67 -19.58 -12.31
N SER A 205 1.75 -19.05 -13.12
CA SER A 205 1.91 -17.84 -13.92
C SER A 205 1.17 -16.67 -13.27
N ILE A 206 1.52 -15.43 -13.67
CA ILE A 206 0.77 -14.22 -13.29
C ILE A 206 -0.70 -14.33 -13.73
N LYS A 207 -0.97 -15.03 -14.84
CA LYS A 207 -2.33 -15.29 -15.35
C LYS A 207 -3.16 -16.23 -14.48
N ASP A 208 -2.55 -16.93 -13.53
CA ASP A 208 -3.27 -17.77 -12.56
C ASP A 208 -3.79 -16.95 -11.36
N SER A 209 -3.52 -15.64 -11.35
CA SER A 209 -4.08 -14.72 -10.35
C SER A 209 -5.59 -14.62 -10.52
N SER A 210 -6.34 -14.37 -9.44
CA SER A 210 -7.81 -14.32 -9.52
C SER A 210 -8.40 -13.40 -8.47
N LEU A 211 -9.51 -12.75 -8.86
CA LEU A 211 -10.43 -12.11 -7.93
C LEU A 211 -11.37 -13.18 -7.36
N VAL A 212 -11.53 -13.18 -6.04
CA VAL A 212 -12.42 -14.06 -5.31
C VAL A 212 -13.41 -13.21 -4.53
N ASP A 213 -14.70 -13.44 -4.79
CA ASP A 213 -15.81 -12.82 -4.05
C ASP A 213 -15.92 -13.46 -2.67
N GLY A 214 -15.07 -12.98 -1.76
CA GLY A 214 -14.94 -13.44 -0.38
C GLY A 214 -13.52 -13.26 0.18
N ILE A 215 -13.18 -14.04 1.21
CA ILE A 215 -11.90 -13.92 1.93
C ILE A 215 -11.00 -15.13 1.71
N ILE A 216 -9.74 -14.87 1.36
CA ILE A 216 -8.68 -15.89 1.27
C ILE A 216 -7.78 -15.78 2.51
N LEU A 217 -7.59 -16.91 3.18
CA LEU A 217 -6.73 -17.03 4.35
C LEU A 217 -5.52 -17.92 4.01
N ASP A 218 -4.32 -17.39 4.24
CA ASP A 218 -3.08 -18.16 4.19
C ASP A 218 -2.90 -19.02 5.44
N LYS A 219 -3.82 -19.96 5.60
CA LYS A 219 -3.90 -20.92 6.70
C LYS A 219 -4.44 -22.25 6.17
N GLU A 220 -4.16 -23.29 6.93
CA GLU A 220 -4.66 -24.65 6.72
C GLU A 220 -5.64 -25.02 7.83
N ARG A 221 -6.44 -26.07 7.61
CA ARG A 221 -7.22 -26.65 8.70
C ARG A 221 -6.30 -27.20 9.78
N VAL A 222 -6.71 -27.08 11.04
CA VAL A 222 -5.87 -27.49 12.18
C VAL A 222 -5.72 -29.01 12.33
N HIS A 223 -6.68 -29.80 11.83
CA HIS A 223 -6.68 -31.25 11.98
C HIS A 223 -7.10 -31.97 10.70
N SER A 224 -6.41 -33.06 10.34
CA SER A 224 -6.63 -33.80 9.09
C SER A 224 -8.01 -34.47 8.98
N GLY A 225 -8.62 -34.81 10.12
CA GLY A 225 -9.97 -35.38 10.22
C GLY A 225 -11.10 -34.36 10.07
N MET A 226 -10.81 -33.06 9.96
CA MET A 226 -11.83 -32.04 9.68
C MET A 226 -12.23 -32.06 8.20
N PRO A 227 -13.46 -31.65 7.85
CA PRO A 227 -13.90 -31.58 6.46
C PRO A 227 -12.96 -30.69 5.62
N ARG A 228 -12.77 -31.04 4.34
CA ARG A 228 -12.03 -30.18 3.39
C ARG A 228 -12.88 -29.04 2.85
N ASN A 229 -14.18 -29.26 2.78
CA ASN A 229 -15.15 -28.39 2.14
C ASN A 229 -16.44 -28.42 2.97
N VAL A 230 -16.99 -27.24 3.24
CA VAL A 230 -18.22 -27.01 3.97
C VAL A 230 -19.10 -26.10 3.11
N THR A 231 -20.28 -26.59 2.72
CA THR A 231 -21.31 -25.83 2.01
C THR A 231 -22.31 -25.25 3.00
N ASP A 232 -22.90 -24.09 2.69
CA ASP A 232 -23.82 -23.35 3.57
C ASP A 232 -23.23 -23.15 4.97
N ALA A 233 -22.01 -22.61 4.98
CA ALA A 233 -21.19 -22.50 6.16
C ALA A 233 -21.67 -21.38 7.09
N LYS A 234 -21.87 -21.74 8.36
CA LYS A 234 -22.05 -20.81 9.48
C LYS A 234 -20.70 -20.57 10.14
N VAL A 235 -20.17 -19.36 10.00
CA VAL A 235 -18.80 -18.98 10.38
C VAL A 235 -18.80 -18.30 11.75
N ALA A 236 -18.18 -18.94 12.73
CA ALA A 236 -17.91 -18.36 14.04
C ALA A 236 -16.54 -17.65 14.05
N LEU A 237 -16.53 -16.37 14.39
CA LEU A 237 -15.32 -15.55 14.50
C LEU A 237 -14.95 -15.37 15.98
N ILE A 238 -13.86 -16.00 16.43
CA ILE A 238 -13.46 -16.01 17.84
C ILE A 238 -12.08 -15.37 18.01
N ASN A 239 -11.96 -14.35 18.87
CA ASN A 239 -10.69 -13.66 19.11
C ASN A 239 -9.90 -14.18 20.34
N SER A 240 -10.49 -15.09 21.12
CA SER A 240 -9.87 -15.71 22.29
C SER A 240 -9.29 -17.09 21.95
N ALA A 241 -8.39 -17.59 22.80
CA ALA A 241 -7.80 -18.91 22.61
C ALA A 241 -8.79 -19.99 23.08
N ILE A 242 -8.85 -21.09 22.33
CA ILE A 242 -9.64 -22.27 22.69
C ILE A 242 -8.69 -23.25 23.38
N GLU A 243 -8.33 -22.91 24.61
CA GLU A 243 -7.39 -23.66 25.46
C GLU A 243 -7.80 -23.52 26.93
N VAL A 244 -7.22 -24.33 27.81
CA VAL A 244 -7.45 -24.22 29.25
C VAL A 244 -6.93 -22.87 29.74
N LYS A 245 -7.83 -22.02 30.24
CA LYS A 245 -7.49 -20.68 30.69
C LYS A 245 -6.69 -20.74 31.99
N LYS A 246 -5.53 -20.09 32.01
CA LYS A 246 -4.82 -19.80 33.25
C LYS A 246 -5.47 -18.61 33.94
N THR A 247 -5.52 -18.65 35.27
CA THR A 247 -6.02 -17.54 36.08
C THR A 247 -5.08 -16.35 35.98
N GLU A 248 -5.61 -15.12 35.98
CA GLU A 248 -4.79 -13.90 36.00
C GLU A 248 -3.99 -13.74 37.30
N VAL A 249 -4.52 -14.30 38.40
CA VAL A 249 -3.82 -14.41 39.67
C VAL A 249 -2.99 -15.69 39.68
N ASP A 250 -1.79 -15.64 40.26
CA ASP A 250 -0.92 -16.79 40.45
C ASP A 250 -1.62 -17.88 41.28
N ALA A 251 -2.23 -18.85 40.60
CA ALA A 251 -2.79 -20.05 41.19
C ALA A 251 -1.82 -21.22 40.94
N LYS A 252 -1.50 -21.96 42.01
CA LYS A 252 -0.73 -23.20 41.91
C LYS A 252 -1.57 -24.33 42.45
N ILE A 253 -1.72 -25.37 41.63
CA ILE A 253 -2.41 -26.59 42.04
C ILE A 253 -1.41 -27.44 42.81
N GLN A 254 -1.74 -27.76 44.06
CA GLN A 254 -0.93 -28.64 44.89
C GLN A 254 -1.56 -30.03 44.90
N ILE A 255 -0.90 -30.97 44.21
CA ILE A 255 -1.31 -32.37 44.19
C ILE A 255 -0.84 -33.04 45.48
N THR A 256 -1.78 -33.41 46.36
CA THR A 256 -1.51 -34.14 47.60
C THR A 256 -1.76 -35.64 47.50
N ASP A 257 -2.42 -36.12 46.43
CA ASP A 257 -2.70 -37.53 46.19
C ASP A 257 -2.63 -37.85 44.67
N PRO A 258 -2.08 -39.02 44.26
CA PRO A 258 -2.00 -39.42 42.85
C PRO A 258 -3.35 -39.48 42.11
N SER A 259 -4.46 -39.73 42.80
CA SER A 259 -5.79 -39.76 42.17
C SER A 259 -6.26 -38.39 41.68
N MET A 260 -5.79 -37.31 42.30
CA MET A 260 -6.14 -35.93 41.89
C MET A 260 -5.49 -35.53 40.56
N LEU A 261 -4.37 -36.18 40.18
CA LEU A 261 -3.79 -35.97 38.86
C LEU A 261 -4.76 -36.41 37.75
N SER A 262 -5.40 -37.58 37.91
CA SER A 262 -6.38 -38.08 36.94
C SER A 262 -7.59 -37.16 36.88
N GLN A 263 -8.15 -36.80 38.04
CA GLN A 263 -9.33 -35.92 38.10
C GLN A 263 -9.07 -34.56 37.46
N PHE A 264 -7.87 -34.01 37.65
CA PHE A 264 -7.49 -32.74 37.04
C PHE A 264 -7.40 -32.83 35.51
N LEU A 265 -6.77 -33.89 34.98
CA LEU A 265 -6.71 -34.12 33.53
C LEU A 265 -8.11 -34.35 32.94
N ASP A 266 -8.95 -35.12 33.64
CA ASP A 266 -10.33 -35.38 33.22
C ASP A 266 -11.16 -34.08 33.20
N GLU A 267 -10.95 -33.18 34.17
CA GLU A 267 -11.61 -31.87 34.23
C GLU A 267 -11.14 -30.93 33.12
N GLU A 268 -9.83 -30.88 32.82
CA GLU A 268 -9.30 -30.12 31.68
C GLU A 268 -9.89 -30.62 30.35
N GLU A 269 -9.98 -31.94 30.18
CA GLU A 269 -10.58 -32.55 28.99
C GLU A 269 -12.08 -32.25 28.89
N GLN A 270 -12.83 -32.38 30.00
CA GLN A 270 -14.24 -32.03 30.05
C GLN A 270 -14.48 -30.55 29.77
N TYR A 271 -13.63 -29.66 30.28
CA TYR A 271 -13.71 -28.24 30.02
C TYR A 271 -13.55 -27.94 28.53
N LEU A 272 -12.51 -28.46 27.88
CA LEU A 272 -12.30 -28.28 26.44
C LEU A 272 -13.44 -28.87 25.61
N LYS A 273 -13.93 -30.06 26.00
CA LYS A 273 -15.06 -30.69 25.33
C LYS A 273 -16.33 -29.83 25.45
N SER A 274 -16.59 -29.26 26.62
CA SER A 274 -17.75 -28.38 26.84
C SER A 274 -17.71 -27.12 25.97
N LEU A 275 -16.52 -26.56 25.72
CA LEU A 275 -16.36 -25.42 24.81
C LEU A 275 -16.73 -25.80 23.37
N VAL A 276 -16.27 -26.97 22.91
CA VAL A 276 -16.61 -27.47 21.56
C VAL A 276 -18.11 -27.77 21.43
N GLU A 277 -18.71 -28.37 22.46
CA GLU A 277 -20.15 -28.64 22.51
C GLU A 277 -20.97 -27.35 22.46
N LYS A 278 -20.53 -26.27 23.13
CA LYS A 278 -21.18 -24.94 23.04
C LYS A 278 -21.08 -24.34 21.64
N ILE A 279 -19.91 -24.41 21.01
CA ILE A 279 -19.73 -23.95 19.63
C ILE A 279 -20.64 -24.73 18.69
N GLN A 280 -20.74 -26.05 18.86
CA GLN A 280 -21.64 -26.88 18.08
C GLN A 280 -23.12 -26.51 18.33
N ALA A 281 -23.49 -26.23 19.58
CA ALA A 281 -24.85 -25.83 19.95
C ALA A 281 -25.27 -24.48 19.35
N SER A 282 -24.32 -23.57 19.09
CA SER A 282 -24.59 -22.32 18.37
C SER A 282 -25.02 -22.54 16.91
N GLY A 283 -24.73 -23.72 16.34
CA GLY A 283 -24.97 -24.03 14.92
C GLY A 283 -23.80 -23.69 14.00
N ALA A 284 -22.65 -23.29 14.54
CA ALA A 284 -21.45 -23.02 13.76
C ALA A 284 -20.93 -24.30 13.07
N SER A 285 -20.55 -24.18 11.79
CA SER A 285 -19.91 -25.25 11.02
C SER A 285 -18.43 -24.95 10.73
N VAL A 286 -18.05 -23.68 10.75
CA VAL A 286 -16.70 -23.18 10.51
C VAL A 286 -16.28 -22.28 11.66
N ILE A 287 -15.06 -22.46 12.16
CA ILE A 287 -14.51 -21.72 13.29
C ILE A 287 -13.21 -21.06 12.85
N ILE A 288 -13.15 -19.74 12.94
CA ILE A 288 -11.94 -18.98 12.64
C ILE A 288 -11.49 -18.31 13.94
N CYS A 289 -10.39 -18.81 14.48
CA CYS A 289 -9.83 -18.35 15.74
C CYS A 289 -8.59 -17.48 15.50
N GLN A 290 -8.59 -16.28 16.10
CA GLN A 290 -7.43 -15.38 16.06
C GLN A 290 -6.24 -15.92 16.86
N LYS A 291 -6.50 -16.74 17.89
CA LYS A 291 -5.47 -17.31 18.79
C LYS A 291 -5.30 -18.82 18.55
N GLY A 292 -4.68 -19.51 19.51
CA GLY A 292 -4.48 -20.95 19.47
C GLY A 292 -5.78 -21.74 19.67
N ILE A 293 -5.73 -23.00 19.25
CA ILE A 293 -6.73 -24.03 19.57
C ILE A 293 -5.93 -25.22 20.10
N ASP A 294 -6.28 -25.70 21.29
CA ASP A 294 -5.65 -26.86 21.92
C ASP A 294 -5.86 -28.15 21.11
N ASP A 295 -4.90 -29.07 21.12
CA ASP A 295 -4.95 -30.29 20.29
C ASP A 295 -6.12 -31.21 20.68
N MET A 296 -6.52 -31.26 21.95
CA MET A 296 -7.72 -31.98 22.38
C MET A 296 -8.98 -31.34 21.83
N ALA A 297 -9.09 -30.01 21.88
CA ALA A 297 -10.20 -29.29 21.28
C ALA A 297 -10.27 -29.52 19.76
N GLN A 298 -9.14 -29.53 19.06
CA GLN A 298 -9.08 -29.83 17.62
C GLN A 298 -9.61 -31.24 17.31
N HIS A 299 -9.24 -32.23 18.11
CA HIS A 299 -9.73 -33.61 17.94
C HIS A 299 -11.24 -33.72 18.18
N TYR A 300 -11.78 -33.04 19.20
CA TYR A 300 -13.21 -32.97 19.44
C TYR A 300 -13.97 -32.26 18.32
N MET A 301 -13.43 -31.14 17.81
CA MET A 301 -13.99 -30.42 16.66
C MET A 301 -14.01 -31.30 15.40
N ALA A 302 -12.94 -32.05 15.14
CA ALA A 302 -12.88 -32.98 14.01
C ALA A 302 -13.95 -34.08 14.12
N LYS A 303 -14.16 -34.66 15.31
CA LYS A 303 -15.23 -35.64 15.56
C LYS A 303 -16.62 -35.04 15.37
N ALA A 304 -16.81 -33.77 15.70
CA ALA A 304 -18.06 -33.03 15.50
C ALA A 304 -18.27 -32.61 14.03
N GLY A 305 -17.28 -32.81 13.15
CA GLY A 305 -17.35 -32.41 11.75
C GLY A 305 -17.17 -30.90 11.52
N LEU A 306 -16.59 -30.18 12.49
CA LEU A 306 -16.35 -28.74 12.42
C LEU A 306 -15.07 -28.44 11.64
N PHE A 307 -15.10 -27.41 10.81
CA PHE A 307 -13.90 -26.86 10.18
C PHE A 307 -13.28 -25.81 11.10
N ALA A 308 -11.97 -25.88 11.39
CA ALA A 308 -11.34 -24.88 12.25
C ALA A 308 -9.99 -24.39 11.72
N ILE A 309 -9.76 -23.09 11.86
CA ILE A 309 -8.49 -22.40 11.63
C ILE A 309 -8.04 -21.75 12.94
N ARG A 310 -6.74 -21.79 13.22
CA ARG A 310 -6.11 -21.09 14.35
C ARG A 310 -5.15 -20.01 13.87
N ARG A 311 -4.87 -19.04 14.75
CA ARG A 311 -3.91 -17.95 14.53
C ARG A 311 -4.20 -17.12 13.27
N ALA A 312 -5.47 -16.81 13.03
CA ALA A 312 -5.87 -15.85 12.00
C ALA A 312 -5.38 -14.44 12.37
N LYS A 313 -5.04 -13.60 11.38
CA LYS A 313 -4.62 -12.22 11.66
C LYS A 313 -5.83 -11.39 12.07
N LYS A 314 -5.61 -10.34 12.88
CA LYS A 314 -6.69 -9.42 13.28
C LYS A 314 -7.36 -8.77 12.07
N SER A 315 -6.56 -8.35 11.08
CA SER A 315 -7.06 -7.79 9.81
C SER A 315 -7.96 -8.76 9.05
N ASP A 316 -7.66 -10.05 9.09
CA ASP A 316 -8.44 -11.08 8.41
C ASP A 316 -9.77 -11.30 9.14
N MET A 317 -9.77 -11.26 10.48
CA MET A 317 -10.98 -11.35 11.29
C MET A 317 -11.94 -10.19 11.03
N GLU A 318 -11.42 -8.96 10.94
CA GLU A 318 -12.20 -7.76 10.61
C GLU A 318 -12.79 -7.87 9.19
N ALA A 319 -12.00 -8.34 8.21
CA ALA A 319 -12.48 -8.54 6.84
C ALA A 319 -13.53 -9.65 6.73
N LEU A 320 -13.34 -10.78 7.42
CA LEU A 320 -14.33 -11.85 7.51
C LEU A 320 -15.63 -11.38 8.18
N SER A 321 -15.53 -10.54 9.22
CA SER A 321 -16.69 -9.96 9.89
C SER A 321 -17.49 -9.09 8.91
N LYS A 322 -16.80 -8.22 8.15
CA LYS A 322 -17.43 -7.39 7.11
C LYS A 322 -18.05 -8.23 5.98
N ALA A 323 -17.34 -9.26 5.51
CA ALA A 323 -17.78 -10.07 4.37
C ALA A 323 -18.93 -11.03 4.71
N THR A 324 -18.86 -11.69 5.87
CA THR A 324 -19.84 -12.73 6.27
C THR A 324 -20.99 -12.18 7.12
N GLY A 325 -20.89 -10.94 7.62
CA GLY A 325 -21.83 -10.36 8.57
C GLY A 325 -21.69 -10.87 10.01
N GLY A 326 -20.79 -11.82 10.26
CA GLY A 326 -20.57 -12.41 11.57
C GLY A 326 -19.92 -11.45 12.57
N ARG A 327 -20.29 -11.56 13.84
CA ARG A 327 -19.71 -10.75 14.93
C ARG A 327 -18.48 -11.43 15.49
N ILE A 328 -17.41 -10.67 15.72
CA ILE A 328 -16.23 -11.18 16.42
C ILE A 328 -16.56 -11.34 17.91
N VAL A 329 -16.53 -12.57 18.40
CA VAL A 329 -16.84 -12.93 19.79
C VAL A 329 -15.57 -13.15 20.59
N THR A 330 -15.52 -12.57 21.79
CA THR A 330 -14.40 -12.76 22.72
C THR A 330 -14.63 -13.93 23.65
N ASN A 331 -15.84 -14.10 24.15
CA ASN A 331 -16.17 -15.15 25.10
C ASN A 331 -17.03 -16.23 24.44
N ILE A 332 -16.53 -17.46 24.40
CA ILE A 332 -17.20 -18.60 23.74
C ILE A 332 -18.55 -18.90 24.42
N ASP A 333 -18.69 -18.59 25.71
CA ASP A 333 -19.93 -18.80 26.45
C ASP A 333 -21.07 -17.90 25.97
N ASP A 334 -20.76 -16.76 25.34
CA ASP A 334 -21.73 -15.79 24.82
C ASP A 334 -22.05 -16.03 23.34
N LEU A 335 -21.44 -17.05 22.71
CA LEU A 335 -21.62 -17.34 21.29
C LEU A 335 -23.04 -17.85 21.01
N SER A 336 -23.79 -17.09 20.22
CA SER A 336 -25.14 -17.43 19.78
C SER A 336 -25.23 -17.62 18.27
N SER A 337 -26.37 -18.12 17.78
CA SER A 337 -26.64 -18.25 16.34
C SER A 337 -26.64 -16.91 15.62
N ASP A 338 -26.96 -15.82 16.33
CA ASP A 338 -27.08 -14.47 15.78
C ASP A 338 -25.70 -13.81 15.56
N ASP A 339 -24.66 -14.35 16.18
CA ASP A 339 -23.28 -13.88 16.01
C ASP A 339 -22.57 -14.53 14.82
N LEU A 340 -23.16 -15.58 14.23
CA LEU A 340 -22.55 -16.36 13.16
C LEU A 340 -22.65 -15.64 11.81
N GLY A 341 -21.54 -15.64 11.08
CA GLY A 341 -21.51 -15.17 9.70
C GLY A 341 -22.00 -16.22 8.72
N ASP A 342 -22.44 -15.77 7.55
CA ASP A 342 -22.93 -16.61 6.46
C ASP A 342 -21.95 -16.66 5.29
N ALA A 343 -21.62 -17.87 4.83
CA ALA A 343 -20.83 -18.10 3.62
C ALA A 343 -21.34 -19.32 2.85
N SER A 344 -21.53 -19.20 1.54
CA SER A 344 -22.01 -20.31 0.70
C SER A 344 -21.05 -21.50 0.72
N LYS A 345 -19.74 -21.24 0.73
CA LYS A 345 -18.73 -22.30 0.69
C LYS A 345 -17.44 -21.89 1.39
N VAL A 346 -16.97 -22.76 2.29
CA VAL A 346 -15.64 -22.69 2.89
C VAL A 346 -14.87 -23.94 2.51
N GLU A 347 -13.74 -23.77 1.82
CA GLU A 347 -12.92 -24.90 1.41
C GLU A 347 -11.42 -24.64 1.51
N GLU A 348 -10.70 -25.70 1.85
CA GLU A 348 -9.24 -25.73 1.76
C GLU A 348 -8.83 -26.17 0.35
N ARG A 349 -8.13 -25.30 -0.38
CA ARG A 349 -7.55 -25.60 -1.69
C ARG A 349 -6.03 -25.54 -1.60
N LYS A 350 -5.38 -26.47 -2.28
CA LYS A 350 -3.94 -26.45 -2.45
C LYS A 350 -3.54 -25.48 -3.56
N ILE A 351 -2.78 -24.45 -3.23
CA ILE A 351 -2.27 -23.44 -4.16
C ILE A 351 -0.74 -23.49 -4.14
N GLY A 352 -0.14 -24.06 -5.20
CA GLY A 352 1.28 -24.37 -5.23
C GLY A 352 1.63 -25.48 -4.23
N GLU A 353 2.50 -25.18 -3.27
CA GLU A 353 2.94 -26.15 -2.26
C GLU A 353 2.17 -26.05 -0.94
N SER A 354 1.45 -24.95 -0.70
CA SER A 354 0.71 -24.68 0.54
C SER A 354 -0.80 -24.80 0.36
N ASP A 355 -1.48 -25.25 1.41
CA ASP A 355 -2.95 -25.21 1.51
C ASP A 355 -3.40 -23.81 1.97
N MET A 356 -4.51 -23.33 1.40
CA MET A 356 -5.14 -22.06 1.75
C MET A 356 -6.65 -22.25 1.89
N VAL A 357 -7.27 -21.47 2.77
CA VAL A 357 -8.73 -21.52 2.95
C VAL A 357 -9.40 -20.39 2.18
N PHE A 358 -10.44 -20.75 1.42
CA PHE A 358 -11.28 -19.86 0.66
C PHE A 358 -12.66 -19.81 1.29
N VAL A 359 -13.09 -18.63 1.73
CA VAL A 359 -14.44 -18.35 2.21
C VAL A 359 -15.14 -17.57 1.11
N THR A 360 -16.15 -18.16 0.47
CA THR A 360 -16.77 -17.63 -0.76
C THR A 360 -18.29 -17.63 -0.70
N GLY A 361 -18.90 -16.73 -1.49
CA GLY A 361 -20.36 -16.61 -1.60
C GLY A 361 -20.98 -16.06 -0.32
N CYS A 362 -20.39 -15.00 0.22
CA CYS A 362 -20.94 -14.26 1.35
C CYS A 362 -22.04 -13.31 0.85
N SER A 363 -23.10 -13.12 1.63
CA SER A 363 -24.28 -12.34 1.24
C SER A 363 -24.01 -10.84 1.10
N ASP A 364 -23.11 -10.30 1.91
CA ASP A 364 -22.68 -8.89 1.90
C ASP A 364 -21.18 -8.83 1.63
N ALA A 365 -20.74 -9.20 0.42
CA ALA A 365 -19.33 -9.18 0.03
C ALA A 365 -18.79 -7.75 -0.15
N LYS A 366 -18.82 -6.94 0.92
CA LYS A 366 -18.17 -5.62 1.00
C LYS A 366 -16.65 -5.72 1.02
N SER A 367 -16.11 -6.92 1.22
CA SER A 367 -14.68 -7.19 1.15
C SER A 367 -14.42 -8.35 0.19
N VAL A 368 -13.46 -8.15 -0.70
CA VAL A 368 -13.04 -9.09 -1.73
C VAL A 368 -11.58 -9.49 -1.52
N SER A 369 -11.17 -10.63 -2.08
CA SER A 369 -9.78 -11.06 -2.03
C SER A 369 -9.21 -11.25 -3.42
N VAL A 370 -7.96 -10.84 -3.57
CA VAL A 370 -7.20 -11.04 -4.81
C VAL A 370 -6.04 -11.97 -4.51
N LEU A 371 -6.02 -13.11 -5.20
CA LEU A 371 -4.89 -14.03 -5.17
C LEU A 371 -3.93 -13.64 -6.28
N LEU A 372 -2.73 -13.18 -5.92
CA LEU A 372 -1.65 -12.90 -6.86
C LEU A 372 -0.66 -14.08 -6.94
N ARG A 373 -0.39 -14.51 -8.17
CA ARG A 373 0.46 -15.65 -8.51
C ARG A 373 1.64 -15.20 -9.36
N GLY A 374 2.70 -16.00 -9.40
CA GLY A 374 3.90 -15.69 -10.15
C GLY A 374 5.01 -16.71 -9.95
N GLY A 375 5.93 -16.81 -10.90
CA GLY A 375 6.93 -17.89 -10.91
C GLY A 375 7.91 -17.84 -9.74
N THR A 376 8.34 -16.64 -9.35
CA THR A 376 9.28 -16.41 -8.24
C THR A 376 8.71 -15.42 -7.25
N GLU A 377 9.20 -15.46 -6.01
CA GLU A 377 8.76 -14.52 -4.95
C GLU A 377 8.96 -13.06 -5.36
N HIS A 378 10.13 -12.71 -5.91
CA HIS A 378 10.42 -11.35 -6.40
C HIS A 378 9.41 -10.87 -7.46
N VAL A 379 8.98 -11.74 -8.37
CA VAL A 379 7.96 -11.39 -9.37
C VAL A 379 6.61 -11.16 -8.72
N VAL A 380 6.21 -12.00 -7.76
CA VAL A 380 4.93 -11.83 -7.06
C VAL A 380 4.92 -10.55 -6.23
N ASP A 381 6.04 -10.20 -5.58
CA ASP A 381 6.16 -8.97 -4.81
C ASP A 381 6.05 -7.73 -5.70
N GLU A 382 6.67 -7.74 -6.87
CA GLU A 382 6.56 -6.62 -7.80
C GLU A 382 5.17 -6.54 -8.46
N VAL A 383 4.54 -7.68 -8.77
CA VAL A 383 3.15 -7.72 -9.24
C VAL A 383 2.21 -7.19 -8.17
N ARG A 384 2.46 -7.50 -6.89
CA ARG A 384 1.68 -6.97 -5.77
C ARG A 384 1.81 -5.46 -5.67
N ARG A 385 3.02 -4.90 -5.70
CA ARG A 385 3.22 -3.44 -5.69
C ARG A 385 2.48 -2.78 -6.84
N ALA A 386 2.67 -3.28 -8.05
CA ALA A 386 1.99 -2.76 -9.24
C ALA A 386 0.46 -2.85 -9.14
N PHE A 387 -0.07 -3.92 -8.51
CA PHE A 387 -1.49 -4.10 -8.25
C PHE A 387 -2.02 -3.13 -7.20
N ASP A 388 -1.30 -2.95 -6.09
CA ASP A 388 -1.65 -2.02 -5.02
C ASP A 388 -1.70 -0.58 -5.57
N ASP A 389 -0.73 -0.19 -6.41
CA ASP A 389 -0.74 1.11 -7.11
C ASP A 389 -1.94 1.24 -8.06
N ALA A 390 -2.22 0.20 -8.86
CA ALA A 390 -3.32 0.23 -9.82
C ALA A 390 -4.68 0.35 -9.13
N VAL A 391 -4.89 -0.40 -8.06
CA VAL A 391 -6.11 -0.33 -7.24
C VAL A 391 -6.25 1.05 -6.60
N GLY A 392 -5.16 1.60 -6.05
CA GLY A 392 -5.18 2.93 -5.45
C GLY A 392 -5.49 4.04 -6.45
N VAL A 393 -4.86 4.05 -7.62
CA VAL A 393 -5.12 5.06 -8.65
C VAL A 393 -6.54 4.93 -9.21
N VAL A 394 -7.05 3.71 -9.39
CA VAL A 394 -8.44 3.48 -9.83
C VAL A 394 -9.43 3.95 -8.76
N ALA A 395 -9.14 3.72 -7.48
CA ALA A 395 -9.97 4.23 -6.39
C ALA A 395 -10.04 5.76 -6.43
N VAL A 396 -8.90 6.45 -6.47
CA VAL A 396 -8.85 7.92 -6.57
C VAL A 396 -9.60 8.42 -7.79
N ALA A 397 -9.40 7.82 -8.96
CA ALA A 397 -10.13 8.20 -10.18
C ALA A 397 -11.65 7.98 -10.05
N HIS A 398 -12.08 6.96 -9.31
CA HIS A 398 -13.49 6.67 -9.08
C HIS A 398 -14.13 7.64 -8.08
N GLU A 399 -13.41 8.00 -7.02
CA GLU A 399 -13.83 8.96 -5.99
C GLU A 399 -13.91 10.39 -6.55
N ASP A 400 -12.86 10.85 -7.24
CA ASP A 400 -12.78 12.21 -7.81
C ASP A 400 -13.73 12.39 -9.01
N GLY A 401 -14.05 11.30 -9.72
CA GLY A 401 -14.91 11.31 -10.91
C GLY A 401 -14.30 12.01 -12.13
N VAL A 402 -13.02 12.39 -12.08
CA VAL A 402 -12.28 13.05 -13.16
C VAL A 402 -10.92 12.43 -13.38
N VAL A 403 -10.46 12.45 -14.64
CA VAL A 403 -9.13 11.98 -15.06
C VAL A 403 -8.44 13.01 -15.96
N LEU A 404 -7.13 12.87 -16.10
CA LEU A 404 -6.28 13.74 -16.92
C LEU A 404 -5.56 12.93 -18.00
N THR A 405 -5.20 13.60 -19.11
CA THR A 405 -4.35 12.97 -20.13
C THR A 405 -2.90 12.89 -19.64
N GLY A 406 -2.31 11.69 -19.68
CA GLY A 406 -0.93 11.44 -19.27
C GLY A 406 0.13 11.86 -20.31
N GLY A 407 1.29 11.20 -20.28
CA GLY A 407 2.37 11.38 -21.28
C GLY A 407 3.06 12.74 -21.26
N GLY A 408 2.87 13.53 -20.19
CA GLY A 408 3.41 14.89 -20.08
C GLY A 408 2.58 15.96 -20.83
N SER A 409 1.43 15.58 -21.41
CA SER A 409 0.53 16.50 -22.14
C SER A 409 0.05 17.65 -21.25
N VAL A 410 -0.54 17.33 -20.10
CA VAL A 410 -1.09 18.35 -19.17
C VAL A 410 0.03 19.22 -18.59
N THR A 411 1.18 18.65 -18.23
CA THR A 411 2.33 19.42 -17.74
C THR A 411 2.90 20.38 -18.79
N ALA A 412 2.92 19.98 -20.07
CA ALA A 412 3.35 20.85 -21.16
C ALA A 412 2.35 21.97 -21.43
N ALA A 413 1.04 21.67 -21.41
CA ALA A 413 -0.01 22.66 -21.56
C ALA A 413 0.04 23.72 -20.44
N ILE A 414 0.15 23.27 -19.18
CA ILE A 414 0.28 24.16 -18.02
C ILE A 414 1.56 25.00 -18.12
N SER A 415 2.68 24.43 -18.56
CA SER A 415 3.92 25.19 -18.76
C SER A 415 3.72 26.37 -19.72
N ARG A 416 3.07 26.13 -20.87
CA ARG A 416 2.76 27.19 -21.85
C ARG A 416 1.85 28.27 -21.27
N ASP A 417 0.81 27.86 -20.57
CA ASP A 417 -0.19 28.79 -20.04
C ASP A 417 0.38 29.60 -18.85
N LEU A 418 1.25 29.00 -18.03
CA LEU A 418 2.01 29.69 -16.98
C LEU A 418 2.99 30.71 -17.54
N ARG A 419 3.64 30.46 -18.69
CA ARG A 419 4.48 31.47 -19.35
C ARG A 419 3.67 32.70 -19.74
N SER A 420 2.47 32.49 -20.29
CA SER A 420 1.56 33.60 -20.64
C SER A 420 1.08 34.36 -19.39
N TYR A 421 0.84 33.64 -18.29
CA TYR A 421 0.50 34.24 -17.00
C TYR A 421 1.66 35.08 -16.42
N ALA A 422 2.91 34.61 -16.57
CA ALA A 422 4.09 35.30 -16.07
C ALA A 422 4.25 36.71 -16.67
N GLU A 423 3.95 36.87 -17.96
CA GLU A 423 3.99 38.17 -18.66
C GLU A 423 3.06 39.21 -18.02
N GLY A 424 1.95 38.77 -17.41
CA GLY A 424 0.98 39.64 -16.73
C GLY A 424 1.39 40.11 -15.34
N ILE A 425 2.29 39.39 -14.66
CA ILE A 425 2.77 39.73 -13.31
C ILE A 425 3.92 40.73 -13.37
N GLY A 426 4.89 40.50 -14.27
CA GLY A 426 6.08 41.34 -14.38
C GLY A 426 7.09 41.16 -13.22
N GLY A 427 8.17 41.94 -13.25
CA GLY A 427 9.12 42.02 -12.13
C GLY A 427 10.03 40.80 -11.98
N ARG A 428 10.48 40.54 -10.74
CA ARG A 428 11.37 39.41 -10.42
C ARG A 428 10.57 38.12 -10.19
N GLU A 429 9.31 38.29 -9.81
CA GLU A 429 8.30 37.26 -9.64
C GLU A 429 8.00 36.59 -10.99
N GLN A 430 7.94 37.34 -12.08
CA GLN A 430 7.86 36.80 -13.44
C GLN A 430 8.98 35.79 -13.72
N MET A 431 10.23 36.12 -13.40
CA MET A 431 11.37 35.22 -13.63
C MET A 431 11.21 33.89 -12.86
N ALA A 432 10.64 33.95 -11.66
CA ALA A 432 10.36 32.76 -10.86
C ALA A 432 9.19 31.93 -11.44
N ILE A 433 8.13 32.58 -11.93
CA ILE A 433 7.02 31.86 -12.59
C ILE A 433 7.50 31.20 -13.89
N GLU A 434 8.33 31.88 -14.69
CA GLU A 434 8.95 31.31 -15.89
C GLU A 434 9.84 30.11 -15.55
N ALA A 435 10.65 30.22 -14.49
CA ALA A 435 11.46 29.10 -13.99
C ALA A 435 10.61 27.91 -13.54
N PHE A 436 9.49 28.16 -12.86
CA PHE A 436 8.53 27.12 -12.47
C PHE A 436 7.92 26.44 -13.71
N SER A 437 7.49 27.23 -14.70
CA SER A 437 6.93 26.71 -15.95
C SER A 437 7.92 25.80 -16.69
N GLY A 438 9.19 26.20 -16.77
CA GLY A 438 10.24 25.41 -17.40
C GLY A 438 10.64 24.15 -16.61
N ALA A 439 10.34 24.10 -15.31
CA ALA A 439 10.54 22.90 -14.51
C ALA A 439 9.50 21.82 -14.84
N LEU A 440 8.26 22.18 -15.17
CA LEU A 440 7.21 21.21 -15.52
C LEU A 440 7.51 20.40 -16.80
N GLU A 441 8.27 20.99 -17.73
CA GLU A 441 8.72 20.31 -18.96
C GLU A 441 9.69 19.15 -18.69
N VAL A 442 10.19 19.00 -17.46
CA VAL A 442 11.07 17.88 -17.08
C VAL A 442 10.37 16.53 -17.24
N ILE A 443 9.05 16.46 -17.06
CA ILE A 443 8.29 15.22 -17.17
C ILE A 443 8.30 14.70 -18.61
N PRO A 444 7.75 15.41 -19.62
CA PRO A 444 7.80 14.96 -21.01
C PRO A 444 9.25 14.77 -21.51
N ARG A 445 10.18 15.63 -21.07
CA ARG A 445 11.61 15.49 -21.40
C ARG A 445 12.20 14.17 -20.90
N THR A 446 11.90 13.80 -19.65
CA THR A 446 12.40 12.56 -19.04
C THR A 446 11.77 11.33 -19.68
N LEU A 447 10.47 11.38 -20.01
CA LEU A 447 9.80 10.30 -20.74
C LEU A 447 10.47 10.05 -22.10
N ALA A 448 10.81 11.12 -22.83
CA ALA A 448 11.52 11.03 -24.10
C ALA A 448 12.93 10.46 -23.93
N GLU A 449 13.68 10.94 -22.94
CA GLU A 449 15.03 10.49 -22.62
C GLU A 449 15.08 9.00 -22.27
N ASN A 450 14.18 8.54 -21.40
CA ASN A 450 14.07 7.12 -21.02
C ASN A 450 13.61 6.23 -22.18
N ALA A 451 12.88 6.80 -23.16
CA ALA A 451 12.51 6.11 -24.39
C ALA A 451 13.63 6.09 -25.45
N GLY A 452 14.77 6.75 -25.21
CA GLY A 452 15.86 6.88 -26.18
C GLY A 452 15.56 7.84 -27.34
N LEU A 453 14.57 8.71 -27.17
CA LEU A 453 14.21 9.77 -28.12
C LEU A 453 15.04 11.03 -27.85
N ASP A 454 15.08 11.95 -28.82
CA ASP A 454 15.71 13.26 -28.61
C ASP A 454 14.79 14.12 -27.71
N PRO A 455 15.22 14.45 -26.47
CA PRO A 455 14.43 15.24 -25.55
C PRO A 455 14.18 16.67 -26.03
N VAL A 456 15.06 17.23 -26.87
CA VAL A 456 14.92 18.61 -27.36
C VAL A 456 13.84 18.65 -28.44
N ASN A 457 13.93 17.77 -29.44
CA ASN A 457 12.92 17.73 -30.51
C ASN A 457 11.54 17.41 -29.96
N THR A 458 11.44 16.47 -29.00
CA THR A 458 10.15 16.11 -28.40
C THR A 458 9.46 17.28 -27.71
N ILE A 459 10.22 18.15 -27.03
CA ILE A 459 9.66 19.35 -26.39
C ILE A 459 9.28 20.42 -27.42
N ILE A 460 9.99 20.50 -28.55
CA ILE A 460 9.65 21.44 -29.63
C ILE A 460 8.37 21.04 -30.37
N ASP A 461 8.11 19.73 -30.49
CA ASP A 461 6.94 19.19 -31.17
C ASP A 461 5.64 19.29 -30.33
N LEU A 462 5.77 19.47 -29.01
CA LEU A 462 4.67 19.67 -28.04
C LEU A 462 4.32 21.15 -27.90
#